data_AF-A0A562D6L7-F1
#
_entry.id   AF-A0A562D6L7-F1
#
_cell.length_a   1.000
_cell.length_b   1.000
_cell.length_c   1.000
_cell.angle_alpha   90.00
_cell.angle_beta   90.00
_cell.angle_gamma   90.00
#
_symmetry.space_group_name_H-M   'P 1'
#
loop_
_entity.id
_entity.type
_entity.pdbx_description
1 polymer ?
#
loop_
_entity_poly.entity_id
_entity_poly.type
_entity_poly.pdbx_seq_one_letter_code
_entity_poly.pdbx_strand_id
1 'polypeptide(L)'
;MPRSVIVLSSDPDLFDNVRALLRTDPRFVDGGDTVHCDGSMAPLTNIYPVENDPAEWDDRDVATDAMPDPRTSSLLIFESRSPEWVAEVGTLLAEGLASPVWIVDSAENVWSADQIDPARVALS
;
A
#
# COMPACT_ATOMS: atom_id res chain seq x y z
N MET A 1 -10.82 14.06 -6.04
CA MET A 1 -11.02 12.72 -5.45
C MET A 1 -9.75 12.37 -4.66
N PRO A 2 -9.81 11.53 -3.61
CA PRO A 2 -8.60 10.93 -3.06
C PRO A 2 -7.89 10.16 -4.18
N ARG A 3 -6.56 10.18 -4.19
CA ARG A 3 -5.78 9.41 -5.15
C ARG A 3 -5.22 8.19 -4.46
N SER A 4 -5.08 7.06 -5.14
CA SER A 4 -4.73 5.81 -4.47
C SER A 4 -3.68 4.98 -5.20
N VAL A 5 -3.02 4.13 -4.43
CA VAL A 5 -2.24 2.98 -4.88
C VAL A 5 -2.76 1.72 -4.20
N ILE A 6 -2.47 0.56 -4.79
CA ILE A 6 -2.78 -0.75 -4.19
C ILE A 6 -1.50 -1.24 -3.50
N VAL A 7 -1.63 -1.66 -2.24
CA VAL A 7 -0.57 -2.33 -1.49
C VAL A 7 -0.87 -3.82 -1.49
N LEU A 8 0.11 -4.65 -1.81
CA LEU A 8 -0.07 -6.11 -1.90
C LEU A 8 1.05 -6.87 -1.20
N SER A 9 0.68 -8.02 -0.64
CA SER A 9 1.61 -8.99 -0.06
C SER A 9 0.98 -10.38 -0.07
N SER A 10 1.81 -11.41 -0.01
CA SER A 10 1.36 -12.79 0.22
C SER A 10 0.96 -13.06 1.68
N ASP A 11 1.10 -12.07 2.57
CA ASP A 11 0.71 -12.16 3.97
C ASP A 11 -0.84 -12.17 4.11
N PRO A 12 -1.46 -13.26 4.61
CA PRO A 12 -2.91 -13.31 4.82
C PRO A 12 -3.39 -12.31 5.89
N ASP A 13 -2.51 -11.91 6.81
CA ASP A 13 -2.80 -10.99 7.91
C ASP A 13 -2.24 -9.59 7.64
N LEU A 14 -2.02 -9.25 6.35
CA LEU A 14 -1.35 -8.01 5.92
C LEU A 14 -1.89 -6.76 6.63
N PHE A 15 -3.20 -6.58 6.68
CA PHE A 15 -3.79 -5.38 7.29
C PHE A 15 -3.50 -5.31 8.79
N ASP A 16 -3.62 -6.42 9.50
CA ASP A 16 -3.36 -6.46 10.94
C ASP A 16 -1.90 -6.16 11.25
N ASN A 17 -0.97 -6.66 10.44
CA ASN A 17 0.45 -6.39 10.57
C ASN A 17 0.80 -4.93 10.22
N VAL A 18 0.22 -4.38 9.13
CA VAL A 18 0.34 -2.95 8.77
C VAL A 18 -0.19 -2.06 9.89
N ARG A 19 -1.37 -2.36 10.43
CA ARG A 19 -1.97 -1.65 11.55
C ARG A 19 -1.11 -1.71 12.80
N ALA A 20 -0.60 -2.89 13.15
CA ALA A 20 0.24 -3.09 14.32
C ALA A 20 1.61 -2.38 14.21
N LEU A 21 2.13 -2.24 13.00
CA LEU A 21 3.35 -1.49 12.69
C LEU A 21 3.09 0.02 12.76
N LEU A 22 2.13 0.53 11.97
CA LEU A 22 1.94 1.97 11.81
C LEU A 22 1.44 2.67 13.08
N ARG A 23 0.73 1.97 13.98
CA ARG A 23 0.36 2.52 15.31
C ARG A 23 1.57 2.87 16.20
N THR A 24 2.77 2.42 15.85
CA THR A 24 4.00 2.79 16.58
C THR A 24 4.51 4.17 16.20
N ASP A 25 4.05 4.72 15.08
CA ASP A 25 4.35 6.07 14.62
C ASP A 25 3.19 7.01 14.98
N PRO A 26 3.46 8.12 15.71
CA PRO A 26 2.41 9.01 16.21
C PRO A 26 1.62 9.74 15.11
N ARG A 27 2.09 9.72 13.85
CA ARG A 27 1.40 10.32 12.70
C ARG A 27 0.18 9.53 12.26
N PHE A 28 0.09 8.26 12.63
CA PHE A 28 -1.02 7.38 12.26
C PHE A 28 -2.01 7.20 13.40
N VAL A 29 -3.27 7.10 13.02
CA VAL A 29 -4.41 6.83 13.90
C VAL A 29 -5.05 5.52 13.46
N ASP A 30 -5.21 4.60 14.41
CA ASP A 30 -5.95 3.36 14.22
C ASP A 30 -7.46 3.64 14.34
N GLY A 31 -8.16 3.49 13.22
CA GLY A 31 -9.63 3.59 13.12
C GLY A 31 -10.36 2.25 13.25
N GLY A 32 -9.66 1.14 13.51
CA GLY A 32 -10.22 -0.21 13.60
C GLY A 32 -10.18 -0.94 12.26
N ASP A 33 -10.95 -0.46 11.27
CA ASP A 33 -11.02 -0.98 9.90
C ASP A 33 -10.12 -0.20 8.91
N THR A 34 -9.53 0.90 9.37
CA THR A 34 -8.70 1.81 8.58
C THR A 34 -7.55 2.33 9.45
N VAL A 35 -6.37 2.51 8.88
CA VAL A 35 -5.28 3.31 9.45
C VAL A 35 -5.22 4.63 8.69
N HIS A 36 -5.21 5.77 9.38
CA HIS A 36 -5.22 7.07 8.69
C HIS A 36 -4.30 8.11 9.32
N CYS A 37 -3.91 9.10 8.52
CA CYS A 37 -3.33 10.36 8.97
C CYS A 37 -4.35 11.46 8.71
N ASP A 38 -4.65 12.30 9.70
CA ASP A 38 -5.67 13.36 9.60
C ASP A 38 -5.22 14.61 8.81
N GLY A 39 -3.96 14.65 8.35
CA GLY A 39 -3.38 15.80 7.66
C GLY A 39 -2.56 16.74 8.56
N SER A 40 -2.56 16.55 9.88
CA SER A 40 -1.94 17.50 10.82
C SER A 40 -0.41 17.37 10.90
N MET A 41 0.11 16.14 10.94
CA MET A 41 1.55 15.85 11.05
C MET A 41 2.15 15.18 9.81
N ALA A 42 1.29 14.73 8.89
CA ALA A 42 1.63 14.09 7.64
C ALA A 42 0.50 14.32 6.63
N PRO A 43 0.71 14.10 5.32
CA PRO A 43 -0.36 14.21 4.32
C PRO A 43 -1.58 13.35 4.67
N LEU A 44 -2.78 13.92 4.46
CA LEU A 44 -4.05 13.22 4.65
C LEU A 44 -4.03 11.89 3.89
N THR A 45 -4.19 10.80 4.62
CA THR A 45 -3.98 9.43 4.12
C THR A 45 -4.94 8.46 4.77
N ASN A 46 -5.41 7.48 4.01
CA ASN A 46 -6.13 6.31 4.53
C ASN A 46 -5.50 5.02 3.98
N ILE A 47 -5.43 3.99 4.81
CA ILE A 47 -5.00 2.65 4.45
C ILE A 47 -6.02 1.65 5.00
N TYR A 48 -6.65 0.86 4.14
CA TYR A 48 -7.71 -0.07 4.54
C TYR A 48 -7.71 -1.32 3.66
N PRO A 49 -8.15 -2.48 4.18
CA PRO A 49 -8.22 -3.71 3.40
C PRO A 49 -9.36 -3.64 2.38
N VAL A 50 -9.19 -4.33 1.26
CA VAL A 50 -10.25 -4.53 0.27
C VAL A 50 -10.42 -6.00 -0.03
N GLU A 51 -11.65 -6.38 -0.38
CA GLU A 51 -11.91 -7.71 -0.93
C GLU A 51 -11.23 -7.81 -2.29
N ASN A 52 -10.39 -8.83 -2.45
CA ASN A 52 -9.70 -9.10 -3.70
C ASN A 52 -10.65 -9.88 -4.62
N ASP A 53 -11.01 -9.29 -5.76
CA ASP A 53 -11.66 -10.01 -6.85
C ASP A 53 -10.59 -10.45 -7.88
N PRO A 54 -10.28 -11.76 -7.99
CA PRO A 54 -9.30 -12.25 -8.96
C PRO A 54 -9.57 -11.81 -10.40
N ALA A 55 -10.83 -11.60 -10.78
CA ALA A 55 -11.20 -11.21 -12.13
C ALA A 55 -10.68 -9.80 -12.50
N GLU A 56 -10.46 -8.92 -11.53
CA GLU A 56 -9.87 -7.58 -11.76
C GLU A 56 -8.39 -7.66 -12.19
N TRP A 57 -7.75 -8.82 -11.97
CA TRP A 57 -6.35 -9.05 -12.29
C TRP A 57 -6.14 -9.97 -13.49
N ASP A 58 -7.20 -10.57 -14.06
CA ASP A 58 -7.08 -11.53 -15.16
C ASP A 58 -6.51 -10.91 -16.44
N ASP A 59 -6.85 -9.66 -16.72
CA ASP A 59 -6.34 -8.91 -17.87
C ASP A 59 -5.01 -8.18 -17.59
N ARG A 60 -4.50 -8.23 -16.34
CA ARG A 60 -3.31 -7.49 -15.93
C ARG A 60 -2.05 -8.36 -16.00
N ASP A 61 -1.16 -8.01 -16.93
CA ASP A 61 0.18 -8.60 -17.05
C ASP A 61 1.16 -7.92 -16.06
N VAL A 62 0.84 -7.96 -14.76
CA VAL A 62 1.61 -7.31 -13.67
C VAL A 62 2.78 -8.15 -13.16
N ALA A 63 3.10 -9.26 -13.83
CA ALA A 63 4.14 -10.18 -13.40
C ALA A 63 5.54 -9.56 -13.58
N THR A 64 6.06 -8.97 -12.51
CA THR A 64 7.51 -8.89 -12.31
C THR A 64 7.97 -10.17 -11.60
N ASP A 65 9.17 -10.69 -11.89
CA ASP A 65 9.67 -12.00 -11.43
C ASP A 65 9.63 -12.23 -9.90
N ALA A 66 9.40 -11.18 -9.10
CA ALA A 66 9.38 -11.24 -7.64
C ALA A 66 8.02 -10.92 -6.98
N MET A 67 7.06 -10.34 -7.72
CA MET A 67 5.76 -9.98 -7.14
C MET A 67 4.88 -11.23 -6.97
N PRO A 68 4.20 -11.42 -5.82
CA PRO A 68 3.27 -12.53 -5.63
C PRO A 68 2.07 -12.38 -6.57
N ASP A 69 1.40 -13.49 -6.89
CA ASP A 69 0.20 -13.47 -7.73
C ASP A 69 -0.89 -12.64 -7.04
N PRO A 70 -1.30 -11.50 -7.61
CA PRO A 70 -2.25 -10.60 -6.97
C PRO A 70 -3.61 -11.27 -6.77
N ARG A 71 -3.97 -12.29 -7.58
CA ARG A 71 -5.22 -13.07 -7.43
C ARG A 71 -5.32 -13.86 -6.13
N THR A 72 -4.18 -14.12 -5.49
CA THR A 72 -4.08 -14.88 -4.24
C THR A 72 -3.51 -14.06 -3.09
N SER A 73 -3.17 -12.80 -3.35
CA SER A 73 -2.55 -11.90 -2.39
C SER A 73 -3.60 -11.18 -1.56
N SER A 74 -3.18 -10.70 -0.38
CA SER A 74 -3.94 -9.73 0.40
C SER A 74 -3.69 -8.33 -0.15
N LEU A 75 -4.75 -7.53 -0.26
CA LEU A 75 -4.71 -6.21 -0.86
C LEU A 75 -5.20 -5.14 0.13
N LEU A 76 -4.50 -4.02 0.17
CA LEU A 76 -4.96 -2.80 0.82
C LEU A 76 -5.03 -1.68 -0.21
N ILE A 77 -5.95 -0.75 0.00
CA ILE A 77 -5.92 0.55 -0.68
C ILE A 77 -5.18 1.54 0.20
N PHE A 78 -4.24 2.27 -0.39
CA PHE A 78 -3.56 3.39 0.23
C PHE A 78 -3.95 4.66 -0.55
N GLU A 79 -4.80 5.47 0.07
CA GLU A 79 -5.18 6.78 -0.43
C GLU A 79 -4.20 7.85 0.06
N SER A 80 -3.58 8.58 -0.85
CA SER A 80 -2.75 9.76 -0.56
C SER A 80 -2.67 10.67 -1.77
N ARG A 81 -2.49 11.97 -1.53
CA ARG A 81 -2.20 12.94 -2.60
C ARG A 81 -0.71 13.20 -2.82
N SER A 82 0.15 12.66 -1.95
CA SER A 82 1.60 12.88 -1.97
C SER A 82 2.32 11.60 -2.37
N PRO A 83 2.94 11.55 -3.56
CA PRO A 83 3.84 10.48 -3.97
C PRO A 83 4.99 10.26 -3.00
N GLU A 84 5.53 11.35 -2.44
CA GLU A 84 6.62 11.31 -1.44
C GLU A 84 6.18 10.58 -0.19
N TRP A 85 4.94 10.80 0.24
CA TRP A 85 4.36 10.09 1.38
C TRP A 85 4.11 8.62 1.08
N VAL A 86 3.67 8.28 -0.14
CA VAL A 86 3.55 6.87 -0.56
C VAL A 86 4.91 6.17 -0.50
N ALA A 87 5.97 6.82 -0.98
CA ALA A 87 7.33 6.28 -0.90
C ALA A 87 7.82 6.14 0.54
N GLU A 88 7.61 7.15 1.39
CA GLU A 88 8.01 7.10 2.80
C GLU A 88 7.31 5.96 3.56
N VAL A 89 5.98 5.86 3.42
CA VAL A 89 5.22 4.80 4.06
C VAL A 89 5.59 3.44 3.47
N GLY A 90 5.83 3.34 2.16
CA GLY A 90 6.37 2.14 1.53
C GLY A 90 7.64 1.64 2.22
N THR A 91 8.61 2.53 2.46
CA THR A 91 9.84 2.19 3.19
C THR A 91 9.54 1.71 4.61
N LEU A 92 8.65 2.40 5.34
CA LEU A 92 8.25 1.96 6.69
C LEU A 92 7.67 0.55 6.69
N LEU A 93 6.80 0.24 5.72
CA LEU A 93 6.19 -1.08 5.57
C LEU A 93 7.25 -2.14 5.23
N ALA A 94 8.16 -1.85 4.30
CA ALA A 94 9.21 -2.77 3.89
C ALA A 94 10.19 -3.10 5.03
N GLU A 95 10.51 -2.12 5.88
CA GLU A 95 11.41 -2.31 7.03
C GLU A 95 10.72 -3.00 8.21
N GLY A 96 9.42 -2.76 8.39
CA GLY A 96 8.68 -3.19 9.58
C GLY A 96 7.93 -4.53 9.43
N LEU A 97 7.64 -4.96 8.22
CA LEU A 97 6.89 -6.19 7.94
C LEU A 97 7.83 -7.36 7.64
N ALA A 98 7.43 -8.57 8.06
CA ALA A 98 8.20 -9.78 7.80
C ALA A 98 8.07 -10.27 6.35
N SER A 99 6.89 -10.08 5.76
CA SER A 99 6.60 -10.40 4.37
C SER A 99 6.89 -9.19 3.50
N PRO A 100 7.51 -9.36 2.32
CA PRO A 100 7.73 -8.23 1.43
C PRO A 100 6.39 -7.63 0.96
N VAL A 101 6.44 -6.35 0.61
CA VAL A 101 5.29 -5.58 0.17
C VAL A 101 5.59 -4.93 -1.17
N TRP A 102 4.59 -4.91 -2.04
CA TRP A 102 4.64 -4.21 -3.31
C TRP A 102 3.52 -3.17 -3.39
N ILE A 103 3.77 -2.13 -4.17
CA ILE A 103 2.81 -1.07 -4.47
C ILE A 103 2.54 -1.05 -5.97
N VAL A 104 1.27 -1.07 -6.34
CA VAL A 104 0.80 -0.89 -7.72
C VAL A 104 0.17 0.49 -7.82
N ASP A 105 0.74 1.33 -8.68
CA ASP A 105 0.25 2.70 -8.89
C ASP A 105 -0.88 2.76 -9.94
N SER A 106 -1.46 3.95 -10.16
CA SER A 106 -2.59 4.10 -11.08
C SER A 106 -2.23 3.98 -12.57
N ALA A 107 -0.93 3.95 -12.90
CA ALA A 107 -0.42 3.68 -14.23
C ALA A 107 0.04 2.21 -14.37
N GLU A 108 -0.35 1.35 -13.43
CA GLU A 108 -0.02 -0.08 -13.38
C GLU A 108 1.48 -0.37 -13.22
N ASN A 109 2.27 0.61 -12.76
CA ASN A 109 3.65 0.34 -12.38
C ASN A 109 3.69 -0.41 -11.06
N VAL A 110 4.50 -1.45 -11.01
CA VAL A 110 4.77 -2.25 -9.80
C VAL A 110 6.07 -1.79 -9.17
N TRP A 111 6.03 -1.54 -7.87
CA TRP A 111 7.17 -1.11 -7.07
C TRP A 111 7.35 -2.05 -5.88
N SER A 112 8.58 -2.50 -5.61
CA SER A 112 8.90 -2.99 -4.27
C SER A 112 8.79 -1.81 -3.29
N ALA A 113 8.21 -2.02 -2.12
CA ALA A 113 7.87 -0.93 -1.20
C ALA A 113 9.10 -0.12 -0.72
N ASP A 114 10.29 -0.72 -0.71
CA ASP A 114 11.58 -0.10 -0.39
C ASP A 114 12.28 0.60 -1.59
N GLN A 115 11.71 0.51 -2.79
CA GLN A 115 12.33 0.98 -4.04
C GLN A 115 11.42 1.94 -4.83
N ILE A 116 10.46 2.58 -4.16
CA ILE A 116 9.54 3.52 -4.77
C ILE A 116 10.28 4.81 -5.13
N ASP A 117 10.25 5.19 -6.41
CA ASP A 117 10.67 6.52 -6.85
C ASP A 117 9.47 7.47 -6.86
N PRO A 118 9.34 8.39 -5.88
CA PRO A 118 8.16 9.26 -5.76
C PRO A 118 7.97 10.18 -6.98
N ALA A 119 9.03 10.47 -7.75
CA ALA A 119 8.90 11.28 -8.97
C ALA A 119 8.17 10.54 -10.11
N ARG A 120 7.99 9.22 -9.99
CA ARG A 120 7.42 8.34 -11.01
C ARG A 120 6.11 7.69 -10.61
N VAL A 121 5.70 7.77 -9.35
CA VAL A 121 4.44 7.21 -8.87
C VAL A 121 3.27 7.97 -9.49
N ALA A 122 2.41 7.25 -10.21
CA ALA A 122 1.16 7.77 -10.71
C ALA A 122 0.05 7.65 -9.65
N LEU A 123 -0.64 8.77 -9.39
CA LEU A 123 -1.78 8.84 -8.47
C LEU A 123 -3.00 9.35 -9.25
N SER A 124 -4.10 8.60 -9.28
CA SER A 124 -5.36 8.99 -9.95
C SER A 124 -6.43 9.45 -8.98
#